data_AF-A0A4R2JUS7-F1
#
_entry.id   AF-A0A4R2JUS7-F1
#
_cell.length_a   1.000
_cell.length_b   1.000
_cell.length_c   1.000
_cell.angle_alpha   90.00
_cell.angle_beta   90.00
_cell.angle_gamma   90.00
#
_symmetry.space_group_name_H-M   'P 1'
#
loop_
_entity.id
_entity.type
_entity.pdbx_description
1 polymer ?
#
loop_
_entity_poly.entity_id
_entity_poly.type
_entity_poly.pdbx_seq_one_letter_code
_entity_poly.pdbx_strand_id
1 'polypeptide(L)'
;MADGLRKVPMASGFGLSFVQPETGSQILCQALSTDQWQRLLGADARRVPNVEGTDSRCKITAGQLSIELSLYPSPDVFRGVETIAGRPAAVREDSGVAMDVAIADRVALTLGSVQWPVLTLRTTGDLALARKVLADLVPVLAKPGGPAVKADTAGLFPFVATPFSHDEFLDLPKPVQALQLCTLVQEKFGAQVVSTSVFGNCDFRLPDGRSQSIGMMSGMPIAAAYNSRIAGRPAAELGEPDLIRLRDGVPVDLAVGGGNRDFAEKLVPLLV
;
A
#
# COMPACT_ATOMS: atom_id res chain seq x y z
N MET A 1 5.11 25.71 1.69
CA MET A 1 5.65 24.49 2.30
C MET A 1 5.15 23.33 1.46
N ALA A 2 6.03 22.52 0.88
CA ALA A 2 5.63 21.44 -0.02
C ALA A 2 4.78 20.40 0.74
N ASP A 3 3.63 20.01 0.18
CA ASP A 3 2.60 19.17 0.81
C ASP A 3 3.02 17.70 1.06
N GLY A 4 4.31 17.37 0.98
CA GLY A 4 4.80 15.98 1.12
C GLY A 4 4.24 15.01 0.08
N LEU A 5 3.49 15.51 -0.90
CA LEU A 5 2.90 14.75 -1.98
C LEU A 5 3.93 14.46 -3.04
N ARG A 6 4.04 13.19 -3.40
CA ARG A 6 4.86 12.73 -4.52
C ARG A 6 3.98 12.00 -5.52
N LYS A 7 4.39 12.01 -6.79
CA LYS A 7 3.68 11.27 -7.83
C LYS A 7 3.73 9.78 -7.51
N VAL A 8 2.57 9.12 -7.57
CA VAL A 8 2.42 7.66 -7.44
C VAL A 8 1.45 7.15 -8.51
N PRO A 9 1.59 5.90 -8.96
CA PRO A 9 0.55 5.24 -9.75
C PRO A 9 -0.78 5.20 -8.97
N MET A 10 -1.86 5.65 -9.60
CA MET A 10 -3.18 5.64 -8.98
C MET A 10 -3.78 4.23 -9.03
N ALA A 11 -3.60 3.45 -7.96
CA ALA A 11 -4.34 2.21 -7.79
C ALA A 11 -5.82 2.50 -7.51
N SER A 12 -6.69 1.57 -7.92
CA SER A 12 -8.14 1.67 -7.73
C SER A 12 -8.76 0.30 -7.49
N GLY A 13 -10.01 0.31 -7.03
CA GLY A 13 -10.81 -0.86 -6.75
C GLY A 13 -10.06 -1.80 -5.80
N PHE A 14 -9.95 -3.05 -6.22
CA PHE A 14 -9.30 -4.08 -5.41
C PHE A 14 -7.78 -3.89 -5.26
N GLY A 15 -7.13 -3.20 -6.21
CA GLY A 15 -5.70 -2.94 -6.16
C GLY A 15 -5.27 -2.12 -4.95
N LEU A 16 -6.18 -1.29 -4.42
CA LEU A 16 -5.95 -0.49 -3.20
C LEU A 16 -5.68 -1.34 -1.95
N SER A 17 -6.16 -2.58 -1.90
CA SER A 17 -5.89 -3.50 -0.77
C SER A 17 -4.43 -3.97 -0.72
N PHE A 18 -3.67 -3.78 -1.81
CA PHE A 18 -2.33 -4.34 -1.96
C PHE A 18 -1.22 -3.31 -2.00
N VAL A 19 -1.54 -2.01 -2.01
CA VAL A 19 -0.48 -0.99 -1.96
C VAL A 19 0.13 -0.92 -0.57
N GLN A 20 1.36 -0.43 -0.48
CA GLN A 20 1.97 -0.13 0.82
C GLN A 20 1.19 1.02 1.50
N PRO A 21 1.11 1.08 2.85
CA PRO A 21 0.39 2.12 3.57
C PRO A 21 0.75 3.54 3.15
N GLU A 22 2.04 3.85 3.01
CA GLU A 22 2.46 5.19 2.57
C GLU A 22 2.01 5.50 1.14
N THR A 23 2.12 4.55 0.20
CA THR A 23 1.58 4.71 -1.15
C THR A 23 0.05 4.90 -1.12
N GLY A 24 -0.66 4.17 -0.27
CA GLY A 24 -2.09 4.35 -0.04
C GLY A 24 -2.42 5.75 0.46
N SER A 25 -1.65 6.28 1.42
CA SER A 25 -1.75 7.67 1.90
C SER A 25 -1.59 8.68 0.75
N GLN A 26 -0.59 8.48 -0.12
CA GLN A 26 -0.34 9.32 -1.29
C GLN A 26 -1.52 9.29 -2.28
N ILE A 27 -2.06 8.09 -2.56
CA ILE A 27 -3.22 7.90 -3.44
C ILE A 27 -4.45 8.62 -2.86
N LEU A 28 -4.74 8.45 -1.57
CA LEU A 28 -5.88 9.10 -0.92
C LEU A 28 -5.79 10.63 -1.00
N CYS A 29 -4.60 11.20 -0.78
CA CYS A 29 -4.41 12.64 -0.90
C CYS A 29 -4.54 13.15 -2.34
N GLN A 30 -4.16 12.34 -3.33
CA GLN A 30 -4.17 12.71 -4.75
C GLN A 30 -5.44 12.26 -5.49
N ALA A 31 -6.37 11.61 -4.80
CA ALA A 31 -7.62 11.11 -5.38
C ALA A 31 -8.46 12.21 -6.05
N LEU A 32 -8.38 13.44 -5.53
CA LEU A 32 -8.95 14.64 -6.15
C LEU A 32 -7.85 15.68 -6.40
N SER A 33 -7.99 16.44 -7.48
CA SER A 33 -7.13 17.57 -7.79
C SER A 33 -7.31 18.71 -6.78
N THR A 34 -6.36 19.64 -6.76
CA THR A 34 -6.44 20.84 -5.91
C THR A 34 -7.74 21.62 -6.16
N ASP A 35 -8.10 21.83 -7.43
CA ASP A 35 -9.32 22.55 -7.82
C ASP A 35 -10.60 21.80 -7.44
N GLN A 36 -10.58 20.46 -7.45
CA GLN A 36 -11.72 19.67 -6.97
C GLN A 36 -11.89 19.83 -5.46
N TRP A 37 -10.81 19.72 -4.69
CA TRP A 37 -10.85 19.96 -3.25
C TRP A 37 -11.31 21.38 -2.90
N GLN A 38 -10.77 22.39 -3.59
CA GLN A 38 -11.14 23.79 -3.35
C GLN A 38 -12.63 24.03 -3.64
N ARG A 39 -13.18 23.47 -4.73
CA ARG A 39 -14.62 23.55 -5.03
C ARG A 39 -15.49 22.82 -4.03
N LEU A 40 -15.03 21.67 -3.51
CA LEU A 40 -15.75 20.89 -2.53
C LEU A 40 -15.86 21.61 -1.18
N LEU A 41 -14.73 22.18 -0.73
CA LEU A 41 -14.56 22.74 0.62
C LEU A 41 -14.73 24.26 0.67
N GLY A 42 -14.76 24.94 -0.47
CA GLY A 42 -14.89 26.40 -0.57
C GLY A 42 -13.64 27.19 -0.17
N ALA A 43 -12.51 26.52 0.05
CA ALA A 43 -11.25 27.12 0.47
C ALA A 43 -10.05 26.27 0.05
N ASP A 44 -8.86 26.85 0.08
CA ASP A 44 -7.62 26.14 -0.24
C ASP A 44 -7.40 25.00 0.75
N ALA A 45 -7.28 23.80 0.20
CA ALA A 45 -7.15 22.57 0.96
C ALA A 45 -5.69 22.13 0.99
N ARG A 46 -5.11 22.09 2.19
CA ARG A 46 -3.81 21.45 2.42
C ARG A 46 -4.02 19.96 2.59
N ARG A 47 -3.17 19.16 1.97
CA ARG A 47 -3.20 17.68 2.04
C ARG A 47 -1.88 17.18 2.60
N VAL A 48 -1.95 16.25 3.54
CA VAL A 48 -0.77 15.70 4.21
C VAL A 48 -0.92 14.18 4.26
N PRO A 49 -0.09 13.42 3.51
CA PRO A 49 -0.09 11.97 3.60
C PRO A 49 0.55 11.51 4.91
N ASN A 50 0.05 10.42 5.47
CA ASN A 50 0.71 9.75 6.59
C ASN A 50 1.86 8.89 6.06
N VAL A 51 3.09 9.33 6.30
CA VAL A 51 4.33 8.67 5.84
C VAL A 51 5.07 7.92 6.95
N GLU A 52 4.55 7.90 8.17
CA GLU A 52 5.19 7.24 9.33
C GLU A 52 4.31 6.14 9.95
N GLY A 53 3.06 6.02 9.53
CA GLY A 53 2.11 5.05 10.07
C GLY A 53 2.12 3.69 9.41
N THR A 54 1.47 2.75 10.08
CA THR A 54 1.13 1.41 9.58
C THR A 54 -0.10 1.41 8.66
N ASP A 55 -0.75 2.56 8.49
CA ASP A 55 -2.04 2.69 7.83
C ASP A 55 -2.03 3.76 6.73
N SER A 56 -2.80 3.47 5.68
CA SER A 56 -3.04 4.39 4.57
C SER A 56 -3.94 5.52 5.06
N ARG A 57 -3.37 6.70 5.34
CA ARG A 57 -4.10 7.87 5.84
C ARG A 57 -3.72 9.14 5.10
N CYS A 58 -4.72 9.95 4.79
CA CYS A 58 -4.53 11.31 4.30
C CYS A 58 -5.30 12.30 5.16
N LYS A 59 -4.63 13.34 5.64
CA LYS A 59 -5.27 14.47 6.31
C LYS A 59 -5.45 15.63 5.33
N ILE A 60 -6.68 16.10 5.16
CA ILE A 60 -7.04 17.30 4.41
C ILE A 60 -7.51 18.37 5.39
N THR A 61 -6.98 19.58 5.31
CA THR A 61 -7.40 20.72 6.14
C THR A 61 -7.72 21.93 5.27
N ALA A 62 -8.86 22.57 5.52
CA ALA A 62 -9.29 23.81 4.85
C ALA A 62 -9.93 24.76 5.88
N GLY A 63 -9.20 25.81 6.28
CA GLY A 63 -9.62 26.66 7.41
C GLY A 63 -9.72 25.87 8.73
N GLN A 64 -10.90 25.84 9.34
CA GLN A 64 -11.19 25.06 10.55
C GLN A 64 -11.68 23.63 10.26
N LEU A 65 -11.95 23.32 8.99
CA LEU A 65 -12.38 21.99 8.57
C LEU A 65 -11.17 21.05 8.52
N SER A 66 -11.33 19.87 9.07
CA SER A 66 -10.38 18.76 8.95
C SER A 66 -11.12 17.52 8.48
N ILE A 67 -10.61 16.88 7.43
CA ILE A 67 -11.03 15.58 6.92
C ILE A 67 -9.86 14.63 7.04
N GLU A 68 -10.08 13.46 7.61
CA GLU A 68 -9.14 12.35 7.58
C GLU A 68 -9.74 11.23 6.73
N LEU A 69 -9.00 10.83 5.70
CA LEU A 69 -9.31 9.67 4.89
C LEU A 69 -8.42 8.52 5.35
N SER A 70 -8.98 7.33 5.51
CA SER A 70 -8.19 6.13 5.71
C SER A 70 -8.69 4.97 4.87
N LEU A 71 -7.76 4.09 4.49
CA LEU A 71 -8.07 2.85 3.80
C LEU A 71 -7.63 1.69 4.67
N TYR A 72 -8.55 0.77 4.94
CA TYR A 72 -8.25 -0.43 5.71
C TYR A 72 -8.86 -1.66 5.03
N PRO A 73 -8.18 -2.81 5.15
CA PRO A 73 -8.77 -4.07 4.78
C PRO A 73 -9.75 -4.49 5.88
N SER A 74 -11.05 -4.50 5.59
CA SER A 74 -12.03 -5.05 6.54
C SER A 74 -12.02 -6.57 6.46
N PRO A 75 -11.66 -7.29 7.55
CA PRO A 75 -11.73 -8.75 7.58
C PRO A 75 -13.18 -9.25 7.65
N ASP A 76 -14.06 -8.44 8.25
CA ASP A 76 -15.48 -8.74 8.40
C ASP A 76 -16.30 -8.27 7.20
N VAL A 77 -17.48 -8.86 7.07
CA VAL A 77 -18.49 -8.42 6.11
C VAL A 77 -18.93 -7.00 6.50
N PHE A 78 -18.39 -6.00 5.81
CA PHE A 78 -18.90 -4.64 5.84
C PHE A 78 -20.40 -4.64 5.45
N ARG A 79 -21.26 -4.14 6.34
CA ARG A 79 -22.70 -4.05 6.11
C ARG A 79 -23.08 -2.59 5.95
N GLY A 80 -23.07 -2.11 4.71
CA GLY A 80 -23.63 -0.80 4.39
C GLY A 80 -25.14 -0.79 4.61
N VAL A 81 -25.65 0.29 5.22
CA VAL A 81 -27.09 0.55 5.39
C VAL A 81 -27.60 1.60 4.40
N GLU A 82 -26.69 2.31 3.75
CA GLU A 82 -26.99 3.24 2.65
C GLU A 82 -26.03 3.01 1.46
N THR A 83 -26.14 3.85 0.43
CA THR A 83 -25.22 3.82 -0.70
C THR A 83 -24.69 5.20 -1.02
N ILE A 84 -23.40 5.27 -1.39
CA ILE A 84 -22.76 6.47 -1.92
C ILE A 84 -22.11 6.11 -3.24
N ALA A 85 -22.45 6.85 -4.30
CA ALA A 85 -21.97 6.60 -5.65
C ALA A 85 -22.13 5.12 -6.09
N GLY A 86 -23.24 4.48 -5.71
CA GLY A 86 -23.54 3.09 -6.03
C GLY A 86 -22.77 2.05 -5.20
N ARG A 87 -21.99 2.46 -4.19
CA ARG A 87 -21.26 1.57 -3.30
C ARG A 87 -21.91 1.51 -1.92
N PRO A 88 -21.94 0.34 -1.25
CA PRO A 88 -22.43 0.22 0.11
C PRO A 88 -21.69 1.19 1.05
N ALA A 89 -22.43 1.85 1.93
CA ALA A 89 -21.89 2.82 2.88
C ALA A 89 -22.58 2.70 4.26
N ALA A 90 -21.85 3.06 5.32
CA ALA A 90 -22.34 3.07 6.69
C ALA A 90 -21.90 4.35 7.40
N VAL A 91 -22.81 4.99 8.11
CA VAL A 91 -22.50 6.09 9.02
C VAL A 91 -22.07 5.51 10.35
N ARG A 92 -21.02 6.08 10.92
CA ARG A 92 -20.63 5.89 12.30
C ARG A 92 -20.72 7.23 13.01
N GLU A 93 -21.65 7.32 13.94
CA GLU A 93 -21.72 8.44 14.87
C GLU A 93 -20.87 8.08 16.09
N ASP A 94 -19.57 8.36 16.00
CA ASP A 94 -18.66 8.28 17.15
C ASP A 94 -18.38 9.69 17.70
N SER A 95 -17.16 10.01 18.16
CA SER A 95 -16.78 11.35 18.65
C SER A 95 -16.72 12.43 17.55
N GLY A 96 -17.45 12.24 16.45
CA GLY A 96 -17.48 13.06 15.25
C GLY A 96 -18.30 12.40 14.14
N VAL A 97 -18.26 12.98 12.94
CA VAL A 97 -18.88 12.39 11.75
C VAL A 97 -17.88 11.45 11.09
N ALA A 98 -18.18 10.16 11.09
CA ALA A 98 -17.42 9.14 10.38
C ALA A 98 -18.33 8.39 9.39
N MET A 99 -17.79 8.08 8.22
CA MET A 99 -18.50 7.32 7.19
C MET A 99 -17.55 6.33 6.52
N ASP A 100 -18.01 5.10 6.38
CA ASP A 100 -17.29 4.01 5.75
C ASP A 100 -17.95 3.67 4.41
N VAL A 101 -17.16 3.48 3.35
CA VAL A 101 -17.65 3.11 2.01
C VAL A 101 -16.82 1.99 1.41
N ALA A 102 -17.48 0.94 0.93
CA ALA A 102 -16.84 -0.17 0.23
C ALA A 102 -16.34 0.26 -1.16
N ILE A 103 -15.03 0.30 -1.39
CA ILE A 103 -14.46 0.78 -2.67
C ILE A 103 -14.42 -0.32 -3.74
N ALA A 104 -14.27 -1.57 -3.33
CA ALA A 104 -14.34 -2.74 -4.21
C ALA A 104 -15.19 -3.85 -3.61
N ASP A 105 -15.53 -4.82 -4.44
CA ASP A 105 -16.30 -5.97 -3.97
C ASP A 105 -15.40 -6.86 -3.12
N ARG A 106 -16.03 -7.60 -2.21
CA ARG A 106 -15.35 -8.51 -1.30
C ARG A 106 -14.66 -9.63 -2.10
N VAL A 107 -13.37 -9.86 -1.85
CA VAL A 107 -12.63 -10.99 -2.42
C VAL A 107 -12.05 -11.84 -1.29
N ALA A 108 -12.30 -13.15 -1.34
CA ALA A 108 -11.59 -14.10 -0.51
C ALA A 108 -10.18 -14.29 -1.08
N LEU A 109 -9.14 -13.96 -0.30
CA LEU A 109 -7.76 -14.11 -0.73
C LEU A 109 -7.12 -15.40 -0.24
N THR A 110 -7.47 -15.85 0.96
CA THR A 110 -6.97 -17.11 1.54
C THR A 110 -8.07 -17.80 2.35
N LEU A 111 -7.79 -19.01 2.86
CA LEU A 111 -8.58 -19.62 3.93
C LEU A 111 -8.58 -18.70 5.16
N GLY A 112 -9.67 -17.95 5.35
CA GLY A 112 -9.87 -17.08 6.52
C GLY A 112 -9.43 -15.62 6.35
N SER A 113 -8.76 -15.24 5.25
CA SER A 113 -8.48 -13.82 4.94
C SER A 113 -9.36 -13.32 3.81
N VAL A 114 -10.20 -12.36 4.13
CA VAL A 114 -11.01 -11.58 3.19
C VAL A 114 -10.33 -10.23 3.04
N GLN A 115 -10.21 -9.76 1.80
CA GLN A 115 -9.85 -8.37 1.55
C GLN A 115 -11.10 -7.63 1.07
N TRP A 116 -11.47 -6.63 1.85
CA TRP A 116 -12.50 -5.67 1.47
C TRP A 116 -11.93 -4.26 1.67
N PRO A 117 -11.53 -3.55 0.60
CA PRO A 117 -11.02 -2.19 0.74
C PRO A 117 -12.18 -1.27 1.10
N VAL A 118 -12.15 -0.77 2.34
CA VAL A 118 -13.12 0.19 2.85
C VAL A 118 -12.43 1.53 3.06
N LEU A 119 -13.00 2.57 2.48
CA LEU A 119 -12.61 3.95 2.70
C LEU A 119 -13.38 4.48 3.91
N THR A 120 -12.68 4.85 4.98
CA THR A 120 -13.25 5.69 6.04
C THR A 120 -12.97 7.15 5.73
N LEU A 121 -13.99 7.99 5.90
CA LEU A 121 -13.86 9.43 6.04
C LEU A 121 -14.26 9.81 7.46
N ARG A 122 -13.39 10.54 8.17
CA ARG A 122 -13.72 11.24 9.41
C ARG A 122 -13.64 12.75 9.18
N THR A 123 -14.57 13.51 9.71
CA THR A 123 -14.58 14.97 9.51
C THR A 123 -15.05 15.74 10.74
N THR A 124 -14.53 16.96 10.90
CA THR A 124 -15.06 17.96 11.85
C THR A 124 -16.26 18.73 11.30
N GLY A 125 -16.59 18.54 10.01
CA GLY A 125 -17.80 19.08 9.40
C GLY A 125 -19.04 18.21 9.67
N ASP A 126 -20.13 18.52 8.97
CA ASP A 126 -21.38 17.77 9.10
C ASP A 126 -21.46 16.53 8.18
N LEU A 127 -22.52 15.76 8.37
CA LEU A 127 -22.79 14.55 7.58
C LEU A 127 -23.08 14.85 6.10
N ALA A 128 -23.64 16.02 5.78
CA ALA A 128 -23.92 16.41 4.40
C ALA A 128 -22.61 16.63 3.63
N LEU A 129 -21.63 17.27 4.25
CA LEU A 129 -20.29 17.42 3.71
C LEU A 129 -19.59 16.08 3.54
N ALA A 130 -19.65 15.19 4.54
CA ALA A 130 -19.08 13.85 4.45
C ALA A 130 -19.61 13.09 3.23
N ARG A 131 -20.93 13.07 3.03
CA ARG A 131 -21.58 12.47 1.85
C ARG A 131 -21.13 13.11 0.54
N LYS A 132 -21.06 14.44 0.49
CA LYS A 132 -20.63 15.18 -0.71
C LYS A 132 -19.19 14.84 -1.10
N VAL A 133 -18.28 14.80 -0.13
CA VAL A 133 -16.87 14.45 -0.37
C VAL A 133 -16.73 13.00 -0.84
N LEU A 134 -17.43 12.06 -0.19
CA LEU A 134 -17.41 10.65 -0.60
C LEU A 134 -18.03 10.44 -1.98
N ALA A 135 -19.07 11.19 -2.36
CA ALA A 135 -19.68 11.12 -3.68
C ALA A 135 -18.69 11.46 -4.82
N ASP A 136 -17.70 12.31 -4.56
CA ASP A 136 -16.64 12.67 -5.52
C ASP A 136 -15.44 11.71 -5.45
N LEU A 137 -15.07 11.24 -4.26
CA LEU A 137 -13.93 10.33 -4.07
C LEU A 137 -14.20 8.92 -4.59
N VAL A 138 -15.38 8.38 -4.27
CA VAL A 138 -15.71 6.97 -4.54
C VAL A 138 -15.65 6.64 -6.03
N PRO A 139 -16.17 7.46 -6.98
CA PRO A 139 -16.03 7.18 -8.41
C PRO A 139 -14.58 7.14 -8.91
N VAL A 140 -13.65 7.82 -8.24
CA VAL A 140 -12.22 7.78 -8.61
C VAL A 140 -11.59 6.51 -8.06
N LEU A 141 -11.80 6.23 -6.78
CA LEU A 141 -11.16 5.12 -6.08
C LEU A 141 -11.77 3.77 -6.42
N ALA A 142 -13.05 3.70 -6.77
CA ALA A 142 -13.77 2.47 -7.09
C ALA A 142 -13.66 2.04 -8.56
N LYS A 143 -12.91 2.79 -9.40
CA LYS A 143 -12.67 2.37 -10.79
C LYS A 143 -12.12 0.95 -10.81
N PRO A 144 -12.51 0.12 -11.79
CA PRO A 144 -11.90 -1.19 -11.97
C PRO A 144 -10.38 -1.05 -11.99
N GLY A 145 -9.71 -1.68 -11.03
CA GLY A 145 -8.26 -1.78 -11.03
C GLY A 145 -7.80 -2.79 -12.07
N GLY A 146 -6.48 -2.99 -12.17
CA GLY A 146 -5.94 -4.13 -12.88
C GLY A 146 -6.56 -5.46 -12.39
N PRO A 147 -6.48 -6.54 -13.19
CA PRO A 147 -7.09 -7.81 -12.84
C PRO A 147 -6.62 -8.28 -11.46
N ALA A 148 -7.56 -8.76 -10.65
CA ALA A 148 -7.23 -9.37 -9.37
C ALA A 148 -6.31 -10.58 -9.60
N VAL A 149 -5.25 -10.67 -8.81
CA VAL A 149 -4.34 -11.81 -8.85
C VAL A 149 -5.11 -13.06 -8.42
N LYS A 150 -5.13 -14.08 -9.27
CA LYS A 150 -5.72 -15.38 -8.95
C LYS A 150 -4.75 -16.17 -8.08
N ALA A 151 -4.98 -16.13 -6.78
CA ALA A 151 -4.21 -16.88 -5.79
C ALA A 151 -4.95 -18.13 -5.32
N ASP A 152 -4.21 -19.12 -4.85
CA ASP A 152 -4.74 -20.28 -4.15
C ASP A 152 -5.16 -19.95 -2.72
N THR A 153 -5.58 -20.97 -1.96
CA THR A 153 -6.06 -20.80 -0.58
C THR A 153 -4.97 -20.37 0.40
N ALA A 154 -3.68 -20.49 0.05
CA ALA A 154 -2.55 -19.99 0.82
C ALA A 154 -2.14 -18.56 0.39
N GLY A 155 -2.81 -17.97 -0.59
CA GLY A 155 -2.46 -16.67 -1.13
C GLY A 155 -1.24 -16.72 -2.06
N LEU A 156 -0.88 -17.90 -2.54
CA LEU A 156 0.19 -18.09 -3.52
C LEU A 156 -0.39 -18.01 -4.93
N PHE A 157 0.38 -17.47 -5.86
CA PHE A 157 -0.03 -17.39 -7.26
C PHE A 157 1.14 -17.74 -8.19
N PRO A 158 0.88 -18.16 -9.44
CA PRO A 158 1.92 -18.57 -10.37
C PRO A 158 2.88 -17.43 -10.70
N PHE A 159 4.18 -17.75 -10.75
CA PHE A 159 5.19 -16.82 -11.22
C PHE A 159 4.99 -16.53 -12.72
N VAL A 160 4.97 -15.24 -13.05
CA VAL A 160 4.99 -14.73 -14.43
C VAL A 160 6.09 -13.68 -14.49
N ALA A 161 7.05 -13.86 -15.39
CA ALA A 161 8.15 -12.91 -15.56
C ALA A 161 7.59 -11.50 -15.81
N THR A 162 7.97 -10.56 -14.95
CA THR A 162 7.46 -9.19 -14.92
C THR A 162 8.66 -8.25 -14.87
N PRO A 163 8.88 -7.42 -15.90
CA PRO A 163 10.00 -6.51 -15.95
C PRO A 163 10.04 -5.58 -14.73
N PHE A 164 11.24 -5.36 -14.20
CA PHE A 164 11.46 -4.47 -13.06
C PHE A 164 11.30 -3.00 -13.48
N SER A 165 10.58 -2.21 -12.68
CA SER A 165 10.37 -0.78 -12.92
C SER A 165 10.99 0.05 -11.79
N HIS A 166 12.22 0.55 -11.98
CA HIS A 166 12.97 1.26 -10.94
C HIS A 166 12.19 2.40 -10.27
N ASP A 167 11.59 3.29 -11.06
CA ASP A 167 10.98 4.51 -10.52
C ASP A 167 9.67 4.26 -9.74
N GLU A 168 8.96 3.18 -10.06
CA GLU A 168 7.62 2.90 -9.56
C GLU A 168 7.57 1.73 -8.58
N PHE A 169 8.64 0.92 -8.48
CA PHE A 169 8.65 -0.37 -7.76
C PHE A 169 7.99 -0.30 -6.38
N LEU A 170 8.40 0.67 -5.55
CA LEU A 170 7.88 0.83 -4.18
C LEU A 170 6.40 1.22 -4.11
N ASP A 171 5.85 1.72 -5.21
CA ASP A 171 4.50 2.26 -5.31
C ASP A 171 3.54 1.31 -6.04
N LEU A 172 4.07 0.21 -6.59
CA LEU A 172 3.25 -0.83 -7.20
C LEU A 172 2.50 -1.64 -6.14
N PRO A 173 1.39 -2.32 -6.51
CA PRO A 173 0.77 -3.31 -5.63
C PRO A 173 1.75 -4.42 -5.23
N LYS A 174 1.70 -4.87 -3.96
CA LYS A 174 2.54 -5.93 -3.40
C LYS A 174 2.70 -7.17 -4.30
N PRO A 175 1.64 -7.75 -4.92
CA PRO A 175 1.82 -8.87 -5.83
C PRO A 175 2.71 -8.57 -7.04
N VAL A 176 2.64 -7.35 -7.58
CA VAL A 176 3.49 -6.92 -8.70
C VAL A 176 4.93 -6.72 -8.23
N GLN A 177 5.13 -6.17 -7.03
CA GLN A 177 6.45 -6.08 -6.39
C GLN A 177 7.09 -7.47 -6.25
N ALA A 178 6.33 -8.46 -5.76
CA ALA A 178 6.81 -9.84 -5.64
C ALA A 178 7.25 -10.44 -6.99
N LEU A 179 6.45 -10.26 -8.04
CA LEU A 179 6.77 -10.73 -9.39
C LEU A 179 8.03 -10.06 -9.95
N GLN A 180 8.17 -8.76 -9.76
CA GLN A 180 9.37 -8.01 -10.19
C GLN A 180 10.62 -8.44 -9.41
N LEU A 181 10.52 -8.62 -8.09
CA LEU A 181 11.61 -9.16 -7.27
C LEU A 181 12.01 -10.57 -7.74
N CYS A 182 11.04 -11.46 -7.96
CA CYS A 182 11.28 -12.82 -8.47
C CYS A 182 11.94 -12.84 -9.85
N THR A 183 11.51 -11.95 -10.75
CA THR A 183 12.10 -11.81 -12.08
C THR A 183 13.54 -11.35 -11.96
N LEU A 184 13.79 -10.33 -11.14
CA LEU A 184 15.14 -9.80 -10.92
C LEU A 184 16.09 -10.86 -10.34
N VAL A 185 15.65 -11.64 -9.33
CA VAL A 185 16.52 -12.67 -8.74
C VAL A 185 16.78 -13.83 -9.68
N GLN A 186 15.79 -14.22 -10.48
CA GLN A 186 15.95 -15.24 -11.51
C GLN A 186 16.98 -14.80 -12.56
N GLU A 187 16.84 -13.59 -13.09
CA GLU A 187 17.70 -13.07 -14.15
C GLU A 187 19.12 -12.76 -13.69
N LYS A 188 19.30 -12.22 -12.48
CA LYS A 188 20.60 -11.71 -12.01
C LYS A 188 21.38 -12.72 -11.19
N PHE A 189 20.72 -13.70 -10.59
CA PHE A 189 21.35 -14.68 -9.70
C PHE A 189 21.13 -16.13 -10.14
N GLY A 190 20.42 -16.37 -11.25
CA GLY A 190 20.10 -17.72 -11.72
C GLY A 190 19.21 -18.49 -10.76
N ALA A 191 18.43 -17.78 -9.92
CA ALA A 191 17.59 -18.39 -8.92
C ALA A 191 16.40 -19.14 -9.54
N GLN A 192 16.05 -20.27 -8.93
CA GLN A 192 14.81 -20.97 -9.22
C GLN A 192 13.69 -20.39 -8.35
N VAL A 193 12.73 -19.70 -8.96
CA VAL A 193 11.54 -19.21 -8.26
C VAL A 193 10.71 -20.39 -7.76
N VAL A 194 10.37 -20.37 -6.47
CA VAL A 194 9.56 -21.39 -5.80
C VAL A 194 8.11 -20.94 -5.70
N SER A 195 7.88 -19.73 -5.19
CA SER A 195 6.53 -19.19 -5.03
C SER A 195 6.51 -17.66 -5.02
N THR A 196 5.34 -17.11 -5.38
CA THR A 196 4.99 -15.70 -5.21
C THR A 196 3.71 -15.57 -4.41
N SER A 197 3.68 -14.61 -3.48
CA SER A 197 2.58 -14.42 -2.53
C SER A 197 1.88 -13.07 -2.74
N VAL A 198 0.55 -13.04 -2.58
CA VAL A 198 -0.24 -11.80 -2.60
C VAL A 198 0.17 -10.78 -1.53
N PHE A 199 0.92 -11.23 -0.51
CA PHE A 199 1.47 -10.37 0.53
C PHE A 199 2.78 -9.68 0.14
N GLY A 200 3.32 -9.94 -1.07
CA GLY A 200 4.49 -9.25 -1.59
C GLY A 200 5.81 -10.02 -1.44
N ASN A 201 5.76 -11.32 -1.16
CA ASN A 201 6.96 -12.15 -1.00
C ASN A 201 7.28 -12.92 -2.28
N CYS A 202 8.58 -13.05 -2.54
CA CYS A 202 9.20 -13.90 -3.52
C CYS A 202 10.06 -14.93 -2.81
N ASP A 203 9.68 -16.21 -2.89
CA ASP A 203 10.48 -17.32 -2.37
C ASP A 203 11.20 -18.02 -3.52
N PHE A 204 12.48 -18.31 -3.33
CA PHE A 204 13.32 -18.88 -4.38
C PHE A 204 14.44 -19.74 -3.81
N ARG A 205 15.07 -20.52 -4.68
CA ARG A 205 16.28 -21.29 -4.38
C ARG A 205 17.45 -20.77 -5.21
N LEU A 206 18.55 -20.45 -4.55
CA LEU A 206 19.80 -20.07 -5.21
C LEU A 206 20.46 -21.28 -5.90
N PRO A 207 21.40 -21.06 -6.85
CA PRO A 207 22.16 -22.14 -7.49
C PRO A 207 22.93 -23.06 -6.53
N ASP A 208 23.29 -22.54 -5.35
CA ASP A 208 23.94 -23.31 -4.28
C ASP A 208 22.98 -24.17 -3.44
N GLY A 209 21.68 -24.16 -3.78
CA GLY A 209 20.63 -24.93 -3.12
C GLY A 209 19.98 -24.24 -1.93
N ARG A 210 20.46 -23.08 -1.47
CA ARG A 210 19.87 -22.35 -0.34
C ARG A 210 18.52 -21.75 -0.72
N SER A 211 17.53 -21.94 0.14
CA SER A 211 16.23 -21.25 0.04
C SER A 211 16.34 -19.85 0.62
N GLN A 212 15.71 -18.88 -0.03
CA GLN A 212 15.59 -17.50 0.45
C GLN A 212 14.18 -16.96 0.18
N SER A 213 13.81 -15.94 0.96
CA SER A 213 12.60 -15.17 0.78
C SER A 213 12.94 -13.69 0.81
N ILE A 214 12.40 -12.94 -0.15
CA ILE A 214 12.50 -11.47 -0.18
C ILE A 214 11.12 -10.86 -0.35
N GLY A 215 10.91 -9.69 0.24
CA GLY A 215 9.63 -8.98 0.10
C GLY A 215 9.72 -7.54 0.60
N MET A 216 8.70 -6.75 0.29
CA MET A 216 8.62 -5.37 0.75
C MET A 216 7.76 -5.27 2.01
N MET A 217 8.36 -4.79 3.09
CA MET A 217 7.70 -4.63 4.39
C MET A 217 7.50 -3.15 4.71
N SER A 218 6.38 -2.84 5.35
CA SER A 218 6.03 -1.49 5.81
C SER A 218 5.49 -1.54 7.23
N GLY A 219 5.48 -0.39 7.92
CA GLY A 219 4.81 -0.25 9.21
C GLY A 219 5.61 -0.79 10.41
N MET A 220 6.92 -0.98 10.27
CA MET A 220 7.77 -1.28 11.40
C MET A 220 8.40 0.03 11.94
N PRO A 221 7.99 0.51 13.13
CA PRO A 221 8.60 1.69 13.76
C PRO A 221 9.99 1.33 14.29
N ILE A 222 10.93 1.11 13.36
CA ILE A 222 12.27 0.58 13.64
C ILE A 222 13.33 1.65 13.35
N ALA A 223 12.97 2.93 13.40
CA ALA A 223 13.94 4.02 13.23
C ALA A 223 15.16 3.88 14.19
N ALA A 224 14.96 3.31 15.38
CA ALA A 224 16.01 3.06 16.37
C ALA A 224 16.91 1.83 16.09
N ALA A 225 16.61 0.98 15.11
CA ALA A 225 17.39 -0.23 14.83
C ALA A 225 18.14 -0.23 13.49
N TYR A 226 18.11 0.85 12.71
CA TYR A 226 18.99 0.98 11.53
C TYR A 226 20.42 1.36 11.94
N ASN A 227 21.10 0.43 12.60
CA ASN A 227 22.45 0.61 13.14
C ASN A 227 23.55 0.15 12.17
N SER A 228 23.19 -0.42 11.03
CA SER A 228 24.13 -0.88 10.01
C SER A 228 23.78 -0.36 8.63
N ARG A 229 24.58 -0.77 7.64
CA ARG A 229 24.35 -0.46 6.23
C ARG A 229 24.54 -1.69 5.37
N ILE A 230 23.71 -1.88 4.36
CA ILE A 230 23.89 -2.88 3.30
C ILE A 230 23.88 -2.14 1.97
N ALA A 231 24.93 -2.31 1.17
CA ALA A 231 25.17 -1.58 -0.08
C ALA A 231 25.02 -0.05 0.09
N GLY A 232 25.50 0.47 1.23
CA GLY A 232 25.39 1.89 1.58
C GLY A 232 24.01 2.34 2.05
N ARG A 233 22.96 1.51 1.97
CA ARG A 233 21.61 1.82 2.45
C ARG A 233 21.47 1.54 3.94
N PRO A 234 20.68 2.34 4.70
CA PRO A 234 20.39 2.02 6.10
C PRO A 234 19.79 0.62 6.22
N ALA A 235 20.33 -0.19 7.14
CA ALA A 235 19.86 -1.55 7.40
C ALA A 235 19.68 -1.82 8.90
N ALA A 236 18.67 -2.63 9.23
CA ALA A 236 18.41 -3.15 10.56
C ALA A 236 18.58 -4.68 10.55
N GLU A 237 19.57 -5.16 11.30
CA GLU A 237 19.90 -6.59 11.43
C GLU A 237 19.12 -7.19 12.59
N LEU A 238 17.94 -7.72 12.31
CA LEU A 238 17.01 -8.27 13.32
C LEU A 238 17.17 -9.79 13.53
N GLY A 239 18.29 -10.37 13.09
CA GLY A 239 18.56 -11.79 13.17
C GLY A 239 18.00 -12.59 11.99
N GLU A 240 16.76 -12.32 11.56
CA GLU A 240 16.16 -12.68 10.27
C GLU A 240 14.69 -12.20 10.25
N PRO A 241 14.21 -11.44 9.25
CA PRO A 241 14.93 -10.92 8.08
C PRO A 241 15.75 -9.66 8.37
N ASP A 242 16.76 -9.40 7.53
CA ASP A 242 17.39 -8.08 7.46
C ASP A 242 16.44 -7.10 6.77
N LEU A 243 16.30 -5.90 7.34
CA LEU A 243 15.46 -4.84 6.76
C LEU A 243 16.32 -3.73 6.18
N ILE A 244 16.11 -3.39 4.91
CA ILE A 244 16.97 -2.45 4.19
C ILE A 244 16.13 -1.34 3.57
N ARG A 245 16.44 -0.09 3.93
CA ARG A 245 15.73 1.08 3.42
C ARG A 245 16.16 1.39 1.98
N LEU A 246 15.26 1.16 1.02
CA LEU A 246 15.56 1.35 -0.41
C LEU A 246 15.42 2.79 -0.92
N ARG A 247 14.61 3.64 -0.29
CA ARG A 247 14.42 5.04 -0.70
C ARG A 247 14.28 5.96 0.50
N ASP A 248 14.92 7.13 0.43
CA ASP A 248 14.81 8.12 1.49
C ASP A 248 13.41 8.74 1.48
N GLY A 249 12.85 9.01 2.66
CA GLY A 249 11.50 9.56 2.80
C GLY A 249 10.35 8.58 2.52
N VAL A 250 10.63 7.29 2.26
CA VAL A 250 9.59 6.26 2.07
C VAL A 250 9.77 5.14 3.09
N PRO A 251 8.78 4.90 3.98
CA PRO A 251 8.85 3.97 5.10
C PRO A 251 8.61 2.51 4.69
N VAL A 252 9.25 2.09 3.60
CA VAL A 252 9.12 0.74 3.05
C VAL A 252 10.52 0.15 2.90
N ASP A 253 10.71 -1.03 3.47
CA ASP A 253 11.98 -1.72 3.53
C ASP A 253 11.94 -3.01 2.72
N LEU A 254 13.06 -3.32 2.08
CA LEU A 254 13.30 -4.67 1.58
C LEU A 254 13.62 -5.56 2.78
N ALA A 255 12.82 -6.60 2.96
CA ALA A 255 13.14 -7.70 3.85
C ALA A 255 13.89 -8.79 3.08
N VAL A 256 15.04 -9.21 3.60
CA VAL A 256 15.83 -10.31 3.06
C VAL A 256 15.97 -11.40 4.13
N GLY A 257 15.31 -12.54 3.92
CA GLY A 257 15.35 -13.69 4.81
C GLY A 257 16.54 -14.63 4.55
N GLY A 258 16.86 -15.48 5.52
CA GLY A 258 17.91 -16.51 5.41
C GLY A 258 19.34 -16.02 5.67
N GLY A 259 19.51 -14.85 6.30
CA GLY A 259 20.80 -14.37 6.83
C GLY A 259 21.91 -14.17 5.79
N ASN A 260 21.56 -14.02 4.51
CA ASN A 260 22.52 -14.00 3.41
C ASN A 260 22.92 -12.57 3.04
N ARG A 261 23.70 -11.93 3.90
CA ARG A 261 24.16 -10.55 3.71
C ARG A 261 24.82 -10.32 2.34
N ASP A 262 25.69 -11.23 1.90
CA ASP A 262 26.38 -11.11 0.59
C ASP A 262 25.41 -11.06 -0.59
N PHE A 263 24.27 -11.75 -0.48
CA PHE A 263 23.20 -11.66 -1.47
C PHE A 263 22.50 -10.31 -1.40
N ALA A 264 22.18 -9.83 -0.19
CA ALA A 264 21.57 -8.51 0.01
C ALA A 264 22.46 -7.37 -0.52
N GLU A 265 23.78 -7.40 -0.25
CA GLU A 265 24.78 -6.44 -0.75
C GLU A 265 24.81 -6.37 -2.29
N LYS A 266 24.48 -7.46 -2.99
CA LYS A 266 24.40 -7.51 -4.46
C LYS A 266 23.03 -7.16 -5.01
N LEU A 267 21.97 -7.49 -4.28
CA LEU A 267 20.59 -7.24 -4.68
C LEU A 267 20.22 -5.75 -4.56
N VAL A 268 20.59 -5.11 -3.45
CA VAL A 268 20.19 -3.73 -3.15
C VAL A 268 20.57 -2.72 -4.25
N PRO A 269 21.79 -2.75 -4.83
CA PRO A 269 22.16 -1.87 -5.94
C PRO A 269 21.27 -1.99 -7.19
N LEU A 270 20.56 -3.10 -7.36
CA LEU A 270 19.66 -3.33 -8.49
C LEU A 270 18.25 -2.75 -8.27
N LEU A 271 17.96 -2.28 -7.05
CA LEU A 271 16.65 -1.82 -6.61
C LEU A 271 16.61 -0.31 -6.31
N VAL A 272 17.76 0.37 -6.38
CA VAL A 272 17.95 1.78 -5.99
C VAL A 272 18.36 2.67 -7.15
#